data_AF-A0A832TSQ1-F1
#
_entry.id   AF-A0A832TSQ1-F1
#
_cell.length_a   1.000
_cell.length_b   1.000
_cell.length_c   1.000
_cell.angle_alpha   90.00
_cell.angle_beta   90.00
_cell.angle_gamma   90.00
#
_symmetry.space_group_name_H-M   'P 1'
#
loop_
_entity.id
_entity.type
_entity.pdbx_description
1 polymer ?
#
loop_
_entity_poly.entity_id
_entity_poly.type
_entity_poly.pdbx_seq_one_letter_code
_entity_poly.pdbx_strand_id
1 'polypeptide(L)'
;MRIHPGETLKEMMEDREYSIYDIAHRIQNYRLNSFNHNRWFPNAQIDTTEILNEVKMVLSGGDIDLITAIGFGAAFGTGHEFWLNLQNNYDEELDNNKNE
;
A
#
# COMPACT_ATOMS: atom_id res chain seq x y z
N MET A 1 12.06 -2.85 17.70
CA MET A 1 12.07 -4.03 16.83
C MET A 1 11.75 -3.50 15.47
N ARG A 2 12.67 -3.60 14.53
CA ARG A 2 12.50 -3.06 13.19
C ARG A 2 11.51 -3.93 12.43
N ILE A 3 10.32 -3.41 12.19
CA ILE A 3 9.25 -4.08 11.43
C ILE A 3 9.13 -3.37 10.09
N HIS A 4 9.36 -4.09 9.01
CA HIS A 4 9.18 -3.54 7.66
C HIS A 4 7.66 -3.38 7.38
N PRO A 5 7.20 -2.30 6.72
CA PRO A 5 5.78 -2.15 6.38
C PRO A 5 5.18 -3.34 5.61
N GLY A 6 6.01 -4.05 4.84
CA GLY A 6 5.62 -5.30 4.17
C GLY A 6 5.31 -6.46 5.10
N GLU A 7 5.89 -6.53 6.30
CA GLU A 7 5.51 -7.51 7.31
C GLU A 7 4.12 -7.19 7.87
N THR A 8 3.86 -5.92 8.19
CA THR A 8 2.53 -5.47 8.63
C THR A 8 1.47 -5.69 7.53
N LEU A 9 1.80 -5.43 6.27
CA LEU A 9 0.94 -5.74 5.14
C LEU A 9 0.59 -7.23 5.10
N LYS A 10 1.58 -8.11 5.27
CA LYS A 10 1.37 -9.55 5.28
C LYS A 10 0.48 -10.00 6.45
N GLU A 11 0.72 -9.51 7.65
CA GLU A 11 -0.11 -9.82 8.83
C GLU A 11 -1.58 -9.39 8.62
N MET A 12 -1.79 -8.16 8.13
CA MET A 12 -3.14 -7.67 7.87
C MET A 12 -3.84 -8.44 6.74
N MET A 13 -3.09 -8.97 5.78
CA MET A 13 -3.64 -9.87 4.75
C MET A 13 -4.09 -11.20 5.36
N GLU A 14 -3.26 -11.80 6.20
CA GLU A 14 -3.56 -13.07 6.87
C GLU A 14 -4.78 -12.92 7.80
N ASP A 15 -4.82 -11.86 8.61
CA ASP A 15 -5.93 -11.57 9.53
C ASP A 15 -7.28 -11.38 8.83
N ARG A 16 -7.27 -10.88 7.59
CA ARG A 16 -8.48 -10.63 6.80
C ARG A 16 -8.75 -11.68 5.73
N GLU A 17 -7.93 -12.72 5.68
CA GLU A 17 -7.98 -13.76 4.63
C GLU A 17 -7.93 -13.16 3.22
N TYR A 18 -7.19 -12.06 3.03
CA TYR A 18 -7.04 -11.38 1.74
C TYR A 18 -5.88 -11.98 0.94
N SER A 19 -6.16 -12.30 -0.32
CA SER A 19 -5.11 -12.54 -1.30
C SER A 19 -4.53 -11.21 -1.82
N ILE A 20 -3.38 -11.27 -2.47
CA ILE A 20 -2.81 -10.12 -3.19
C ILE A 20 -3.79 -9.55 -4.23
N TYR A 21 -4.62 -10.41 -4.83
CA TYR A 21 -5.61 -10.00 -5.82
C TYR A 21 -6.75 -9.22 -5.18
N ASP A 22 -7.17 -9.58 -3.96
CA ASP A 22 -8.21 -8.85 -3.23
C ASP A 22 -7.77 -7.42 -2.91
N ILE A 23 -6.54 -7.26 -2.44
CA ILE A 23 -5.97 -5.93 -2.18
C ILE A 23 -5.89 -5.13 -3.48
N ALA A 24 -5.32 -5.73 -4.54
CA ALA A 24 -5.15 -5.03 -5.81
C ALA A 24 -6.50 -4.56 -6.40
N HIS A 25 -7.53 -5.39 -6.34
CA HIS A 25 -8.89 -5.00 -6.77
C HIS A 25 -9.48 -3.89 -5.90
N ARG A 26 -9.28 -3.92 -4.58
CA ARG A 26 -9.77 -2.86 -3.68
C ARG A 26 -9.11 -1.51 -3.96
N ILE A 27 -7.79 -1.52 -4.16
CA ILE A 27 -7.03 -0.32 -4.56
C ILE A 27 -7.52 0.20 -5.91
N GLN A 28 -7.66 -0.69 -6.90
CA GLN A 28 -8.15 -0.35 -8.23
C GLN A 28 -9.52 0.31 -8.16
N ASN A 29 -10.46 -0.30 -7.43
CA ASN A 29 -11.80 0.24 -7.26
C ASN A 29 -11.80 1.61 -6.60
N TYR A 30 -10.98 1.81 -5.56
CA TYR A 30 -10.84 3.12 -4.91
C TYR A 30 -10.30 4.19 -5.88
N ARG A 31 -9.21 3.86 -6.61
CA ARG A 31 -8.60 4.77 -7.58
C ARG A 31 -9.61 5.12 -8.70
N LEU A 32 -10.26 4.11 -9.30
CA LEU A 32 -11.28 4.31 -10.34
C LEU A 32 -12.44 5.19 -9.85
N ASN A 33 -12.98 4.93 -8.66
CA ASN A 33 -14.05 5.73 -8.09
C ASN A 33 -13.61 7.17 -7.85
N SER A 34 -12.39 7.39 -7.39
CA SER A 34 -11.83 8.73 -7.17
C SER A 34 -11.68 9.52 -8.49
N PHE A 35 -11.24 8.87 -9.57
CA PHE A 35 -11.15 9.50 -10.90
C PHE A 35 -12.52 9.76 -11.52
N ASN A 36 -13.45 8.79 -11.40
CA ASN A 36 -14.78 8.87 -11.98
C ASN A 36 -15.68 9.86 -11.25
N HIS A 37 -15.54 10.01 -9.93
CA HIS A 37 -16.33 10.98 -9.15
C HIS A 37 -16.15 12.40 -9.67
N ASN A 38 -14.96 12.73 -10.18
CA ASN A 38 -14.70 14.05 -10.72
C ASN A 38 -15.25 14.23 -12.18
N ARG A 39 -15.69 13.16 -12.86
CA ARG A 39 -16.06 13.11 -14.30
C ARG A 39 -14.96 13.52 -15.29
N TRP A 40 -13.70 13.52 -14.90
CA TRP A 40 -12.59 13.94 -15.78
C TRP A 40 -12.26 12.86 -16.80
N PHE A 41 -12.47 11.58 -16.44
CA PHE A 41 -12.08 10.43 -17.25
C PHE A 41 -13.10 9.29 -17.17
N PRO A 42 -14.27 9.41 -17.81
CA PRO A 42 -15.37 8.44 -17.69
C PRO A 42 -15.03 7.03 -18.20
N ASN A 43 -13.89 6.84 -18.87
CA ASN A 43 -13.39 5.55 -19.39
C ASN A 43 -11.99 5.22 -18.87
N ALA A 44 -11.59 5.76 -17.70
CA ALA A 44 -10.31 5.42 -17.12
C ALA A 44 -10.25 3.90 -16.85
N GLN A 45 -9.22 3.24 -17.37
CA GLN A 45 -8.88 1.87 -17.03
C GLN A 45 -7.59 1.92 -16.23
N ILE A 46 -7.61 1.30 -15.05
CA ILE A 46 -6.43 1.13 -14.23
C ILE A 46 -5.99 -0.32 -14.39
N ASP A 47 -4.74 -0.53 -14.78
CA ASP A 47 -4.19 -1.88 -14.93
C ASP A 47 -3.95 -2.50 -13.55
N THR A 48 -4.66 -3.59 -13.25
CA THR A 48 -4.50 -4.34 -12.01
C THR A 48 -3.10 -4.95 -11.90
N THR A 49 -2.38 -5.15 -13.02
CA THR A 49 -1.01 -5.69 -13.04
C THR A 49 -0.02 -4.75 -12.37
N GLU A 50 -0.14 -3.44 -12.61
CA GLU A 50 0.72 -2.44 -11.97
C GLU A 50 0.53 -2.46 -10.46
N ILE A 51 -0.73 -2.45 -10.01
CA ILE A 51 -1.08 -2.53 -8.59
C ILE A 51 -0.59 -3.84 -7.95
N LEU A 52 -0.70 -4.97 -8.66
CA LEU A 52 -0.17 -6.24 -8.18
C LEU A 52 1.35 -6.20 -8.00
N ASN A 53 2.07 -5.49 -8.86
CA ASN A 53 3.51 -5.33 -8.73
C ASN A 53 3.87 -4.40 -7.56
N GLU A 54 3.10 -3.32 -7.33
CA GLU A 54 3.23 -2.47 -6.13
C GLU A 54 3.09 -3.32 -4.85
N VAL A 55 2.01 -4.10 -4.73
CA VAL A 55 1.76 -4.97 -3.57
C VAL A 55 2.91 -5.96 -3.37
N LYS A 56 3.39 -6.60 -4.44
CA LYS A 56 4.50 -7.56 -4.39
C LYS A 56 5.81 -6.90 -3.98
N MET A 57 6.11 -5.71 -4.48
CA MET A 57 7.32 -4.99 -4.10
C MET A 57 7.35 -4.73 -2.60
N VAL A 58 6.26 -4.21 -2.03
CA VAL A 58 6.19 -3.94 -0.60
C VAL A 58 6.32 -5.22 0.23
N LEU A 59 5.64 -6.31 -0.17
CA LEU A 59 5.79 -7.62 0.48
C LEU A 59 7.23 -8.16 0.42
N SER A 60 8.00 -7.77 -0.58
CA SER A 60 9.41 -8.17 -0.74
C SER A 60 10.43 -7.27 -0.05
N GLY A 61 9.99 -6.26 0.70
CA GLY A 61 10.91 -5.33 1.38
C GLY A 61 11.10 -3.97 0.69
N GLY A 62 10.27 -3.65 -0.31
CA GLY A 62 10.30 -2.35 -0.99
C GLY A 62 9.54 -1.28 -0.24
N ASP A 63 9.95 -0.03 -0.46
CA ASP A 63 9.38 1.14 0.21
C ASP A 63 7.94 1.45 -0.21
N ILE A 64 7.21 2.10 0.69
CA ILE A 64 5.87 2.62 0.46
C ILE A 64 5.94 4.11 0.15
N ASP A 65 5.49 4.51 -1.04
CA ASP A 65 5.24 5.91 -1.39
C ASP A 65 3.81 6.36 -1.02
N LEU A 66 3.50 7.65 -1.21
CA LEU A 66 2.18 8.20 -0.88
C LEU A 66 1.03 7.52 -1.64
N ILE A 67 1.22 7.17 -2.92
CA ILE A 67 0.16 6.58 -3.76
C ILE A 67 -0.15 5.17 -3.28
N THR A 68 0.89 4.42 -2.94
CA THR A 68 0.81 3.07 -2.36
C THR A 68 0.15 3.12 -0.97
N ALA A 69 0.55 4.07 -0.11
CA ALA A 69 -0.03 4.28 1.20
C ALA A 69 -1.53 4.63 1.15
N ILE A 70 -1.95 5.48 0.21
CA ILE A 70 -3.38 5.76 -0.05
C ILE A 70 -4.11 4.50 -0.48
N GLY A 71 -3.50 3.70 -1.36
CA GLY A 71 -4.05 2.42 -1.79
C GLY A 71 -4.30 1.46 -0.63
N PHE A 72 -3.28 1.20 0.20
CA PHE A 72 -3.43 0.32 1.35
C PHE A 72 -4.41 0.87 2.38
N GLY A 73 -4.40 2.19 2.61
CA GLY A 73 -5.39 2.87 3.45
C GLY A 73 -6.82 2.54 3.02
N ALA A 74 -7.11 2.72 1.72
CA ALA A 74 -8.41 2.38 1.16
C ALA A 74 -8.74 0.89 1.24
N ALA A 75 -7.76 0.00 0.98
CA ALA A 75 -7.98 -1.44 0.95
C ALA A 75 -8.31 -2.03 2.34
N PHE A 76 -7.64 -1.53 3.38
CA PHE A 76 -7.78 -2.02 4.75
C PHE A 76 -8.69 -1.17 5.63
N GLY A 77 -9.16 -0.02 5.14
CA GLY A 77 -9.95 0.93 5.93
C GLY A 77 -9.10 1.63 7.00
N THR A 78 -7.83 1.88 6.71
CA THR A 78 -6.92 2.67 7.53
C THR A 78 -6.68 4.03 6.89
N GLY A 79 -6.01 4.94 7.61
CA GLY A 79 -5.46 6.16 6.99
C GLY A 79 -4.22 5.85 6.15
N HIS A 80 -3.89 6.71 5.18
CA HIS A 80 -2.61 6.65 4.47
C HIS A 80 -1.44 7.03 5.40
N GLU A 81 -1.69 7.88 6.40
CA GLU A 81 -0.72 8.26 7.43
C GLU A 81 -0.22 7.06 8.23
N PHE A 82 -1.08 6.05 8.48
CA PHE A 82 -0.66 4.81 9.14
C PHE A 82 0.49 4.14 8.39
N TRP A 83 0.36 3.98 7.08
CA TRP A 83 1.36 3.32 6.25
C TRP A 83 2.64 4.16 6.08
N LEU A 84 2.49 5.48 5.92
CA LEU A 84 3.64 6.39 5.86
C LEU A 84 4.41 6.43 7.18
N ASN A 85 3.72 6.39 8.33
CA ASN A 85 4.38 6.33 9.63
C ASN A 85 5.16 5.03 9.80
N LEU A 86 4.64 3.89 9.31
CA LEU A 86 5.39 2.63 9.32
C LEU A 86 6.68 2.75 8.49
N GLN A 87 6.59 3.32 7.28
CA GLN A 87 7.76 3.52 6.42
C GLN A 87 8.78 4.46 7.07
N ASN A 88 8.35 5.63 7.54
CA ASN A 88 9.22 6.62 8.16
C ASN A 88 9.95 6.04 9.38
N ASN A 89 9.23 5.32 10.26
CA ASN A 89 9.84 4.70 11.43
C ASN A 89 10.87 3.63 11.03
N TYR A 90 10.57 2.82 10.02
CA TYR A 90 11.49 1.80 9.52
C TYR A 90 12.77 2.40 8.93
N ASP A 91 12.64 3.49 8.16
CA ASP A 91 13.76 4.21 7.55
C ASP A 91 14.62 4.92 8.61
N GLU A 92 13.99 5.54 9.61
CA GLU A 92 14.69 6.15 10.75
C GLU A 92 15.49 5.13 11.55
N GLU A 93 14.90 3.96 11.86
CA GLU A 93 15.62 2.87 12.53
C GLU A 93 16.78 2.34 11.67
N LEU A 94 16.60 2.28 10.35
CA LEU A 94 17.64 1.90 9.41
C LEU A 94 18.85 2.83 9.45
N ASP A 95 18.60 4.13 9.43
CA ASP A 95 19.64 5.13 9.39
C ASP A 95 20.36 5.27 10.73
N ASN A 96 19.65 5.14 11.84
CA ASN A 96 20.27 5.11 13.17
C ASN A 96 21.26 3.94 13.31
N ASN A 97 20.89 2.74 12.86
CA ASN A 97 21.77 1.56 12.93
C ASN A 97 22.99 1.62 12.00
N LYS A 98 22.97 2.45 10.94
CA LYS A 98 24.15 2.66 10.08
C LYS A 98 25.18 3.59 10.70
N ASN A 99 24.76 4.39 11.69
CA ASN A 99 25.57 5.41 12.34
C ASN A 99 26.16 4.94 13.69
N GLU A 100 25.91 3.70 14.09
CA GLU A 100 26.52 2.99 15.24
C GLU A 100 27.68 2.09 14.80
#